data_AF-A0A969JNU3-F1
#
_entry.id   AF-A0A969JNU3-F1
#
_cell.length_a   1.000
_cell.length_b   1.000
_cell.length_c   1.000
_cell.angle_alpha   90.00
_cell.angle_beta   90.00
_cell.angle_gamma   90.00
#
_symmetry.space_group_name_H-M   'P 1'
#
loop_
_entity.id
_entity.type
_entity.pdbx_description
1 polymer ?
#
loop_
_entity_poly.entity_id
_entity_poly.type
_entity_poly.pdbx_seq_one_letter_code
_entity_poly.pdbx_strand_id
1 'polypeptide(L)'
;MDQVKKNKELVMNYINSLSGVIKTREGCEAFVSDQGLIDHILFFDGVFPKYELLIDEVTGEGNRIIIRARLKGKHEGELNGIPPTFKEVLFPMIVGYEIENNKIISHWLMADQMMLMEQLGVMKQPA
;
A
#
# COMPACT_ATOMS: atom_id res chain seq x y z
N MET A 1 -17.99 -18.85 -3.23
CA MET A 1 -16.70 -19.33 -2.68
C MET A 1 -15.56 -19.25 -3.69
N ASP A 2 -15.77 -19.64 -4.96
CA ASP A 2 -14.72 -19.60 -5.99
C ASP A 2 -14.23 -18.17 -6.35
N GLN A 3 -15.15 -17.21 -6.47
CA GLN A 3 -14.80 -15.82 -6.80
C GLN A 3 -13.93 -15.14 -5.74
N VAL A 4 -14.28 -15.25 -4.46
CA VAL A 4 -13.50 -14.64 -3.36
C VAL A 4 -12.08 -15.20 -3.33
N LYS A 5 -11.91 -16.50 -3.57
CA LYS A 5 -10.58 -17.13 -3.64
C LYS A 5 -9.75 -16.53 -4.79
N LYS A 6 -10.31 -16.44 -5.99
CA LYS A 6 -9.66 -15.80 -7.16
C LYS A 6 -9.30 -14.35 -6.88
N ASN A 7 -10.18 -13.60 -6.22
CA ASN A 7 -9.95 -12.22 -5.85
C ASN A 7 -8.81 -12.07 -4.82
N LYS A 8 -8.73 -12.98 -3.83
CA LYS A 8 -7.58 -13.02 -2.91
C LYS A 8 -6.28 -13.33 -3.64
N GLU A 9 -6.28 -14.29 -4.55
CA GLU A 9 -5.12 -14.63 -5.38
C GLU A 9 -4.67 -13.45 -6.25
N LEU A 10 -5.61 -12.73 -6.88
CA LEU A 10 -5.33 -11.50 -7.62
C LEU A 10 -4.63 -10.45 -6.75
N VAL A 11 -5.17 -10.18 -5.56
CA VAL A 11 -4.61 -9.19 -4.62
C VAL A 11 -3.22 -9.61 -4.14
N MET A 12 -3.01 -10.89 -3.83
CA MET A 12 -1.69 -11.39 -3.44
C MET A 12 -0.68 -11.29 -4.57
N ASN A 13 -1.06 -11.61 -5.81
CA ASN A 13 -0.18 -11.47 -6.97
C ASN A 13 0.20 -10.00 -7.21
N TYR A 14 -0.79 -9.11 -7.18
CA TYR A 14 -0.59 -7.66 -7.25
C TYR A 14 0.42 -7.15 -6.20
N ILE A 15 0.23 -7.53 -4.92
CA ILE A 15 1.13 -7.12 -3.83
C ILE A 15 2.54 -7.68 -4.04
N ASN A 16 2.64 -8.98 -4.33
CA ASN A 16 3.93 -9.66 -4.53
C ASN A 16 4.70 -9.09 -5.74
N SER A 17 4.00 -8.63 -6.78
CA SER A 17 4.62 -8.02 -7.95
C SER A 17 5.16 -6.61 -7.71
N LEU A 18 4.60 -5.86 -6.75
CA LEU A 18 4.98 -4.47 -6.48
C LEU A 18 5.85 -4.28 -5.22
N SER A 19 5.81 -5.22 -4.28
CA SER A 19 6.55 -5.15 -3.04
C SER A 19 8.06 -5.28 -3.27
N GLY A 20 8.87 -4.38 -2.72
CA GLY A 20 10.34 -4.47 -2.79
C GLY A 20 10.96 -4.09 -4.14
N VAL A 21 10.16 -3.65 -5.11
CA VAL A 21 10.62 -3.21 -6.45
C VAL A 21 10.21 -1.76 -6.71
N ILE A 22 10.87 -1.14 -7.70
CA ILE A 22 10.46 0.18 -8.20
C ILE A 22 9.12 0.01 -8.87
N LYS A 23 8.16 0.85 -8.50
CA LYS A 23 6.79 0.74 -8.96
C LYS A 23 6.64 1.56 -10.23
N THR A 24 6.14 0.92 -11.29
CA THR A 24 5.87 1.58 -12.57
C THR A 24 4.37 1.66 -12.79
N ARG A 25 3.95 2.67 -13.57
CA ARG A 25 2.54 2.79 -13.97
C ARG A 25 2.05 1.52 -14.66
N GLU A 26 2.80 1.01 -15.64
CA GLU A 26 2.49 -0.23 -16.36
C GLU A 26 2.37 -1.43 -15.41
N GLY A 27 3.27 -1.55 -14.43
CA GLY A 27 3.22 -2.61 -13.43
C GLY A 27 1.97 -2.53 -12.54
N CYS A 28 1.51 -1.33 -12.21
CA CYS A 28 0.26 -1.14 -11.46
C CYS A 28 -0.96 -1.43 -12.36
N GLU A 29 -0.97 -0.91 -13.59
CA GLU A 29 -2.04 -1.09 -14.57
C GLU A 29 -2.26 -2.55 -14.96
N ALA A 30 -1.26 -3.42 -14.79
CA ALA A 30 -1.40 -4.87 -14.92
C ALA A 30 -2.45 -5.46 -13.96
N PHE A 31 -2.74 -4.82 -12.82
CA PHE A 31 -3.67 -5.30 -11.80
C PHE A 31 -4.79 -4.30 -11.45
N VAL A 32 -4.57 -3.01 -11.67
CA VAL A 32 -5.39 -1.91 -11.17
C VAL A 32 -5.93 -1.09 -12.33
N SER A 33 -7.21 -0.73 -12.30
CA SER A 33 -7.79 0.29 -13.20
C SER A 33 -8.16 1.58 -12.47
N ASP A 34 -8.20 1.55 -11.13
CA ASP A 34 -8.34 2.74 -10.28
C ASP A 34 -7.12 3.65 -10.40
N GLN A 35 -7.27 4.78 -11.09
CA GLN A 35 -6.19 5.75 -11.27
C GLN A 35 -5.74 6.38 -9.95
N GLY A 36 -6.66 6.58 -8.99
CA GLY A 36 -6.32 7.12 -7.67
C GLY A 36 -5.40 6.19 -6.89
N LEU A 37 -5.62 4.87 -7.00
CA LEU A 37 -4.72 3.88 -6.41
C LEU A 37 -3.35 3.90 -7.10
N ILE A 38 -3.31 3.94 -8.43
CA ILE A 38 -2.05 3.96 -9.19
C ILE A 38 -1.21 5.18 -8.80
N ASP A 39 -1.81 6.36 -8.80
CA ASP A 39 -1.12 7.60 -8.46
C ASP A 39 -0.63 7.59 -7.01
N HIS A 40 -1.44 7.07 -6.08
CA HIS A 40 -1.05 6.89 -4.69
C HIS A 40 0.18 5.98 -4.54
N ILE A 41 0.19 4.82 -5.21
CA ILE A 41 1.31 3.88 -5.18
C ILE A 41 2.59 4.53 -5.69
N LEU A 42 2.52 5.22 -6.83
CA LEU A 42 3.69 5.86 -7.44
C LEU A 42 4.22 7.02 -6.59
N PHE A 43 3.32 7.79 -5.99
CA PHE A 43 3.71 8.83 -5.03
C PHE A 43 4.47 8.23 -3.85
N PHE A 44 3.91 7.19 -3.20
CA PHE A 44 4.56 6.57 -2.05
C PHE A 44 5.83 5.78 -2.41
N ASP A 45 6.00 5.32 -3.65
CA ASP A 45 7.30 4.81 -4.12
C ASP A 45 8.33 5.93 -4.30
N GLY A 46 7.91 7.14 -4.66
CA GLY A 46 8.78 8.31 -4.65
C GLY A 46 9.24 8.71 -3.24
N VAL A 47 8.34 8.58 -2.25
CA VAL A 47 8.63 8.89 -0.84
C VAL A 47 9.45 7.79 -0.16
N PHE A 48 9.07 6.53 -0.38
CA PHE A 48 9.70 5.34 0.15
C PHE A 48 10.07 4.38 -0.99
N PRO A 49 11.16 4.64 -1.72
CA PRO A 49 11.57 3.83 -2.86
C PRO A 49 11.59 2.34 -2.53
N LYS A 50 10.91 1.55 -3.37
CA LYS A 50 10.84 0.09 -3.23
C LYS A 50 10.24 -0.38 -1.90
N TYR A 51 9.32 0.39 -1.30
CA TYR A 51 8.66 -0.05 -0.08
C TYR A 51 8.03 -1.44 -0.24
N GLU A 52 8.00 -2.18 0.87
CA GLU A 52 7.41 -3.51 0.99
C GLU A 52 6.06 -3.41 1.71
N LEU A 53 5.11 -4.26 1.31
CA LEU A 53 3.88 -4.50 2.08
C LEU A 53 3.95 -5.87 2.73
N LEU A 54 4.08 -5.88 4.06
CA LEU A 54 4.10 -7.09 4.87
C LEU A 54 2.67 -7.44 5.24
N ILE A 55 2.10 -8.46 4.60
CA ILE A 55 0.70 -8.84 4.78
C ILE A 55 0.53 -9.62 6.07
N ASP A 56 -0.32 -9.09 6.95
CA ASP A 56 -0.66 -9.71 8.23
C ASP A 56 -1.97 -10.51 8.12
N GLU A 57 -2.92 -10.04 7.31
CA GLU A 57 -4.23 -10.69 7.15
C GLU A 57 -4.88 -10.37 5.80
N VAL A 58 -5.64 -11.33 5.25
CA VAL A 58 -6.44 -11.16 4.04
C VAL A 58 -7.83 -11.76 4.22
N THR A 59 -8.85 -10.91 4.21
CA THR A 59 -10.25 -11.30 4.28
C THR A 59 -11.04 -10.75 3.10
N GLY A 60 -12.26 -11.23 2.89
CA GLY A 60 -13.10 -10.76 1.80
C GLY A 60 -14.42 -11.48 1.65
N GLU A 61 -15.35 -10.81 1.00
CA GLU A 61 -16.70 -11.29 0.70
C GLU A 61 -17.14 -10.73 -0.67
N GLY A 62 -17.82 -11.55 -1.47
CA GLY A 62 -18.25 -11.16 -2.80
C GLY A 62 -17.09 -10.67 -3.68
N ASN A 63 -17.16 -9.41 -4.10
CA ASN A 63 -16.14 -8.75 -4.92
C ASN A 63 -15.17 -7.87 -4.12
N ARG A 64 -15.24 -7.88 -2.78
CA ARG A 64 -14.42 -7.03 -1.91
C ARG A 64 -13.36 -7.85 -1.18
N ILE A 65 -12.12 -7.35 -1.19
CA ILE A 65 -11.00 -7.90 -0.42
C ILE A 65 -10.48 -6.82 0.52
N ILE A 66 -10.20 -7.19 1.76
CA ILE A 66 -9.58 -6.31 2.76
C ILE A 66 -8.27 -6.95 3.19
N ILE A 67 -7.20 -6.17 3.17
CA ILE A 67 -5.91 -6.56 3.72
C ILE A 67 -5.60 -5.74 4.96
N ARG A 68 -4.99 -6.37 5.95
CA ARG A 68 -4.24 -5.71 7.01
C ARG A 68 -2.77 -5.99 6.77
N ALA A 69 -1.95 -4.95 6.77
CA ALA A 69 -0.54 -5.03 6.43
C ALA A 69 0.29 -4.02 7.20
N ARG A 70 1.61 -4.13 7.10
CA ARG A 70 2.56 -3.08 7.48
C ARG A 70 3.34 -2.63 6.26
N LEU A 71 3.43 -1.33 6.06
CA LEU A 71 4.34 -0.76 5.07
C LEU A 71 5.72 -0.64 5.71
N LYS A 72 6.73 -1.22 5.04
CA LYS A 72 8.13 -1.10 5.42
C LYS A 72 8.88 -0.38 4.31
N GLY A 73 9.67 0.63 4.66
CA GLY A 73 10.46 1.36 3.67
C GLY A 73 11.41 2.35 4.32
N LYS A 74 12.14 3.07 3.48
CA LYS A 74 13.07 4.10 3.92
C LYS A 74 12.68 5.45 3.33
N HIS A 75 12.62 6.49 4.16
CA HIS A 75 12.18 7.82 3.74
C HIS A 75 13.28 8.53 2.92
N GLU A 76 13.21 8.43 1.60
CA GLU A 76 14.20 9.00 0.67
C GLU A 76 13.64 10.08 -0.25
N GLY A 77 12.31 10.26 -0.29
CA GLY A 77 11.65 11.39 -0.94
C GLY A 77 11.09 12.42 0.05
N GLU A 78 10.47 13.47 -0.47
CA GLU A 78 9.73 14.45 0.33
C GLU A 78 8.32 13.94 0.64
N LEU A 79 7.87 14.09 1.89
CA LEU A 79 6.49 13.78 2.30
C LEU A 79 5.82 14.99 2.92
N ASN A 80 4.85 15.61 2.23
CA ASN A 80 4.06 16.74 2.75
C ASN A 80 4.94 17.87 3.34
N GLY A 81 6.01 18.26 2.64
CA GLY A 81 6.96 19.27 3.10
C GLY A 81 7.99 18.78 4.12
N ILE A 82 7.98 17.50 4.50
CA ILE A 82 9.04 16.86 5.31
C ILE A 82 10.15 16.40 4.35
N PRO A 83 11.37 16.95 4.46
CA PRO A 83 12.50 16.49 3.65
C PRO A 83 12.87 15.03 3.94
N PRO A 84 13.57 14.34 3.03
CA PRO A 84 13.99 12.95 3.23
C PRO A 84 14.85 12.83 4.49
N THR A 85 14.40 12.01 5.42
CA THR A 85 15.07 11.80 6.72
C THR A 85 16.02 10.60 6.71
N PHE A 86 15.96 9.79 5.66
CA PHE A 86 16.71 8.54 5.47
C PHE A 86 16.51 7.50 6.57
N LYS A 87 15.45 7.65 7.37
CA LYS A 87 15.07 6.69 8.41
C LYS A 87 14.25 5.55 7.82
N GLU A 88 14.44 4.37 8.39
CA GLU A 88 13.55 3.23 8.18
C GLU A 88 12.21 3.50 8.88
N VAL A 89 11.13 3.14 8.21
CA VAL A 89 9.76 3.22 8.72
C VAL A 89 9.09 1.86 8.64
N LEU A 90 8.23 1.58 9.61
CA LEU A 90 7.38 0.40 9.66
C LEU A 90 6.08 0.79 10.37
N PHE A 91 4.97 0.88 9.63
CA PHE A 91 3.69 1.29 10.20
C PHE A 91 2.52 0.46 9.64
N PRO A 92 1.48 0.20 10.45
CA PRO A 92 0.33 -0.59 10.03
C PRO A 92 -0.60 0.20 9.10
N MET A 93 -1.27 -0.55 8.23
CA MET A 93 -2.30 -0.05 7.33
C MET A 93 -3.34 -1.12 7.03
N ILE A 94 -4.51 -0.66 6.58
CA ILE A 94 -5.61 -1.47 6.08
C ILE A 94 -6.00 -0.92 4.72
N VAL A 95 -6.17 -1.80 3.74
CA VAL A 95 -6.65 -1.43 2.41
C VAL A 95 -7.83 -2.31 2.05
N GLY A 96 -8.93 -1.68 1.64
CA GLY A 96 -10.04 -2.35 1.00
C GLY A 96 -9.97 -2.17 -0.50
N TYR A 97 -10.24 -3.24 -1.24
CA TYR A 97 -10.30 -3.27 -2.70
C TYR A 97 -11.66 -3.77 -3.16
N GLU A 98 -12.22 -3.12 -4.18
CA GLU A 98 -13.31 -3.67 -4.99
C GLU A 98 -12.74 -4.21 -6.30
N ILE A 99 -13.17 -5.40 -6.69
CA ILE A 99 -12.61 -6.13 -7.84
C ILE A 99 -13.70 -6.43 -8.85
N GLU A 100 -13.42 -6.15 -10.13
CA GLU A 100 -14.28 -6.51 -11.24
C GLU A 100 -13.40 -6.84 -12.46
N ASN A 101 -13.83 -7.79 -13.29
CA ASN A 101 -13.12 -8.17 -14.51
C ASN A 101 -11.60 -8.43 -14.30
N ASN A 102 -11.26 -9.07 -13.18
CA ASN A 102 -9.89 -9.39 -12.77
C ASN A 102 -8.97 -8.16 -12.58
N LYS A 103 -9.55 -7.01 -12.20
CA LYS A 103 -8.84 -5.78 -11.86
C LYS A 103 -9.35 -5.19 -10.55
N ILE A 104 -8.48 -4.49 -9.84
CA ILE A 104 -8.87 -3.61 -8.73
C ILE A 104 -9.45 -2.34 -9.35
N ILE A 105 -10.75 -2.12 -9.16
CA ILE A 105 -11.50 -1.00 -9.76
C ILE A 105 -11.70 0.16 -8.80
N SER A 106 -11.55 -0.07 -7.49
CA SER A 106 -11.67 0.93 -6.45
C SER A 106 -10.88 0.52 -5.21
N HIS A 107 -10.41 1.49 -4.44
CA HIS A 107 -9.79 1.27 -3.14
C HIS A 107 -10.21 2.29 -2.09
N TRP A 108 -10.05 1.91 -0.83
CA TRP A 108 -9.95 2.82 0.30
C TRP A 108 -8.83 2.35 1.23
N LEU A 109 -8.26 3.28 1.99
CA LEU A 109 -7.04 3.08 2.76
C LEU A 109 -7.16 3.74 4.13
N MET A 110 -6.63 3.08 5.15
CA MET A 110 -6.28 3.70 6.43
C MET A 110 -4.86 3.30 6.79
N ALA A 111 -4.05 4.25 7.26
CA ALA A 111 -2.69 4.00 7.72
C ALA A 111 -2.46 4.74 9.04
N ASP A 112 -1.58 4.19 9.88
CA ASP A 112 -1.17 4.86 11.11
C ASP A 112 -0.19 6.01 10.81
N GLN A 113 -0.76 7.16 10.47
CA GLN A 113 0.00 8.36 10.16
C GLN A 113 0.74 8.90 11.39
N MET A 114 0.21 8.69 12.60
CA MET A 114 0.86 9.17 13.83
C MET A 114 2.16 8.42 14.06
N MET A 115 2.15 7.09 13.94
CA MET A 115 3.35 6.27 14.03
C MET A 115 4.38 6.64 12.95
N LEU A 116 3.92 6.91 11.72
CA LEU A 116 4.82 7.39 10.66
C LEU A 116 5.47 8.73 11.03
N MET A 117 4.68 9.73 11.44
CA MET A 117 5.21 11.06 11.81
C MET A 117 6.20 11.00 12.98
N GLU A 118 5.96 10.11 13.94
CA GLU A 118 6.90 9.85 15.04
C GLU A 118 8.21 9.24 14.53
N GLN A 119 8.15 8.21 13.68
CA GLN A 119 9.35 7.58 13.12
C GLN A 119 10.16 8.56 12.26
N LEU A 120 9.50 9.47 11.55
CA LEU A 120 10.18 10.55 10.83
C LEU A 120 10.81 11.58 11.78
N GLY A 121 10.35 11.66 13.03
CA GLY A 121 10.86 12.55 14.07
C GLY A 121 10.26 13.96 14.03
N VAL A 122 9.11 14.13 13.37
CA VAL A 122 8.38 15.41 13.30
C VAL A 122 7.28 15.53 14.35
N MET A 123 6.97 14.42 15.03
CA MET A 123 6.03 14.35 16.15
C MET A 123 6.67 13.56 17.29
N LYS A 124 6.32 13.90 18.54
CA LYS A 124 6.55 13.03 19.70
C LYS A 124 5.20 12.50 20.16
N GLN A 125 5.09 11.20 20.42
CA GLN A 125 3.92 10.71 21.14
C GLN A 125 3.89 11.34 22.54
N PRO A 126 2.71 11.77 23.03
CA PRO A 126 2.54 12.08 24.43
C PRO A 126 2.92 10.83 25.27
N ALA A 127 3.58 11.08 26.40
CA ALA A 127 3.90 10.03 27.37
C ALA A 127 2.64 9.47 28.04
#